data_AF-A0A941MFE2-F1
#
_entry.id   AF-A0A941MFE2-F1
#
_cell.length_a   1.000
_cell.length_b   1.000
_cell.length_c   1.000
_cell.angle_alpha   90.00
_cell.angle_beta   90.00
_cell.angle_gamma   90.00
#
_symmetry.space_group_name_H-M   'P 1'
#
loop_
_entity.id
_entity.type
_entity.pdbx_description
1 polymer ?
#
loop_
_entity_poly.entity_id
_entity_poly.type
_entity_poly.pdbx_seq_one_letter_code
_entity_poly.pdbx_strand_id
1 'polypeptide(L)'
;MSAVEPVERDPQVWPGGELVTADSITAYAEDSRLVAESPLDAGDLRTPDHVIAELELVSKHAARMVRVIHEAEEFKRRAGTSLERARANARRENAGLPSVQQTAAVVLATVAEKDAWDDAVTAFEYARRVGNLMKDYTGRVQSIGKQMELMYTKGAGRG
;
A
#
# COMPACT_ATOMS: atom_id res chain seq x y z
N MET A 1 16.53 -38.55 -5.25
CA MET A 1 15.67 -37.48 -4.71
C MET A 1 15.84 -36.28 -5.63
N SER A 2 14.86 -35.96 -6.49
CA SER A 2 14.95 -34.74 -7.30
C SER A 2 14.78 -33.53 -6.40
N ALA A 3 15.78 -32.64 -6.39
CA ALA A 3 15.62 -31.30 -5.88
C ALA A 3 14.55 -30.61 -6.74
N VAL A 4 13.49 -30.12 -6.10
CA VAL A 4 12.56 -29.20 -6.76
C VAL A 4 13.31 -27.90 -6.86
N GLU A 5 13.78 -27.55 -8.06
CA GLU A 5 14.39 -26.24 -8.28
C GLU A 5 13.38 -25.15 -7.91
N PRO A 6 13.79 -24.12 -7.16
CA PRO A 6 12.90 -23.02 -6.85
C PRO A 6 12.46 -22.38 -8.16
N VAL A 7 11.15 -22.29 -8.38
CA VAL A 7 10.60 -21.51 -9.49
C VAL A 7 10.97 -20.06 -9.21
N GLU A 8 12.04 -19.60 -9.84
CA GLU A 8 12.49 -18.21 -9.84
C GLU A 8 11.38 -17.40 -10.52
N ARG A 9 10.61 -16.65 -9.72
CA ARG A 9 9.57 -15.76 -10.25
C ARG A 9 10.22 -14.44 -10.58
N ASP A 10 9.90 -13.92 -11.75
CA ASP A 10 10.36 -12.59 -12.17
C ASP A 10 10.10 -11.54 -11.08
N PRO A 11 11.08 -10.67 -10.80
CA PRO A 11 10.90 -9.59 -9.85
C PRO A 11 9.77 -8.67 -10.31
N GLN A 12 8.90 -8.29 -9.37
CA GLN A 12 7.81 -7.37 -9.66
C GLN A 12 8.39 -5.96 -9.76
N VAL A 13 8.01 -5.22 -10.80
CA VAL A 13 8.52 -3.88 -11.08
C VAL A 13 7.39 -2.88 -11.26
N TRP A 14 7.62 -1.66 -10.80
CA TRP A 14 6.79 -0.50 -11.11
C TRP A 14 6.90 -0.14 -12.61
N PRO A 15 5.99 0.68 -13.18
CA PRO A 15 6.04 1.11 -14.59
C PRO A 15 7.34 1.78 -15.05
N GLY A 16 8.15 2.26 -14.11
CA GLY A 16 9.47 2.85 -14.37
C GLY A 16 10.64 1.87 -14.27
N GLY A 17 10.39 0.58 -14.05
CA GLY A 17 11.41 -0.46 -13.90
C GLY A 17 12.00 -0.59 -12.49
N GLU A 18 11.56 0.23 -11.53
CA GLU A 18 11.94 0.11 -10.13
C GLU A 18 11.35 -1.16 -9.50
N LEU A 19 12.12 -1.86 -8.66
CA LEU A 19 11.66 -3.07 -7.97
C LEU A 19 10.57 -2.75 -6.93
N VAL A 20 9.56 -3.61 -6.86
CA VAL A 20 8.55 -3.58 -5.80
C VAL A 20 9.13 -4.23 -4.54
N THR A 21 9.52 -3.38 -3.60
CA THR A 21 9.99 -3.72 -2.24
C THR A 21 9.08 -3.09 -1.18
N ALA A 22 9.19 -3.54 0.08
CA ALA A 22 8.50 -2.92 1.22
C ALA A 22 8.78 -1.41 1.31
N ASP A 23 10.04 -1.02 1.10
CA ASP A 23 10.46 0.40 1.11
C ASP A 23 9.82 1.19 -0.03
N SER A 24 9.84 0.65 -1.26
CA SER A 24 9.23 1.34 -2.41
C SER A 24 7.71 1.52 -2.22
N ILE A 25 7.02 0.50 -1.72
CA ILE A 25 5.58 0.57 -1.41
C ILE A 25 5.33 1.67 -0.39
N THR A 26 6.14 1.72 0.67
CA THR A 26 6.03 2.73 1.72
C THR A 26 6.31 4.12 1.18
N ALA A 27 7.32 4.29 0.32
CA ALA A 27 7.64 5.57 -0.30
C ALA A 27 6.52 6.08 -1.22
N TYR A 28 5.95 5.22 -2.07
CA TYR A 28 4.81 5.61 -2.92
C TYR A 28 3.54 5.92 -2.12
N ALA A 29 3.31 5.20 -1.00
CA ALA A 29 2.24 5.53 -0.08
C ALA A 29 2.49 6.86 0.64
N GLU A 30 3.72 7.12 1.07
CA GLU A 30 4.09 8.35 1.77
C GLU A 30 3.85 9.60 0.94
N ASP A 31 4.21 9.56 -0.35
CA ASP A 31 3.90 10.64 -1.31
C ASP A 31 2.40 10.99 -1.33
N SER A 32 1.53 9.99 -1.26
CA SER A 32 0.08 10.20 -1.21
C SER A 32 -0.41 10.65 0.18
N ARG A 33 0.24 10.21 1.26
CA ARG A 33 -0.05 10.67 2.62
C ARG A 33 0.16 12.17 2.74
N LEU A 34 1.30 12.68 2.24
CA LEU A 34 1.63 14.10 2.27
C LEU A 34 0.58 14.96 1.56
N VAL A 35 0.03 14.48 0.44
CA VAL A 35 -1.08 15.15 -0.26
C VAL A 35 -2.34 15.17 0.59
N ALA A 36 -2.70 14.04 1.23
CA ALA A 36 -3.93 13.95 2.02
C ALA A 36 -3.90 14.72 3.35
N GLU A 37 -2.70 14.91 3.89
CA GLU A 37 -2.44 15.68 5.10
C GLU A 37 -2.26 17.17 4.83
N SER A 38 -1.94 17.57 3.61
CA SER A 38 -1.90 18.98 3.22
C SER A 38 -3.27 19.59 3.47
N PRO A 39 -3.43 20.51 4.44
CA PRO A 39 -4.69 21.16 4.63
C PRO A 39 -4.99 22.01 3.39
N LEU A 40 -6.24 21.95 2.93
CA LEU A 40 -6.81 23.09 2.23
C LEU A 40 -6.82 24.24 3.23
N ASP A 41 -5.76 25.06 3.24
CA ASP A 41 -5.49 26.04 4.29
C ASP A 41 -6.77 26.82 4.63
N ALA A 42 -7.08 26.85 5.93
CA ALA A 42 -8.35 27.35 6.45
C ALA A 42 -8.50 28.89 6.37
N GLY A 43 -7.64 29.57 5.59
CA GLY A 43 -7.60 31.02 5.48
C GLY A 43 -7.54 31.56 4.06
N ASP A 44 -7.29 30.73 3.04
CA ASP A 44 -7.19 31.22 1.66
C ASP A 44 -8.56 31.28 0.98
N LEU A 45 -8.79 32.36 0.23
CA LEU A 45 -9.93 32.53 -0.66
C LEU A 45 -9.94 31.39 -1.68
N ARG A 46 -10.78 30.38 -1.45
CA ARG A 46 -10.96 29.26 -2.36
C ARG A 46 -11.72 29.73 -3.58
N THR A 47 -11.05 29.72 -4.73
CA THR A 47 -11.69 29.93 -6.05
C THR A 47 -12.15 28.59 -6.63
N PRO A 48 -13.15 28.58 -7.53
CA PRO A 48 -13.56 27.35 -8.20
C PRO A 48 -12.40 26.62 -8.87
N ASP A 49 -11.49 27.37 -9.50
CA ASP A 49 -10.29 26.83 -10.17
C ASP A 49 -9.35 26.12 -9.20
N HIS A 50 -9.18 26.65 -7.97
CA HIS A 50 -8.37 26.01 -6.94
C HIS A 50 -9.00 24.65 -6.54
N VAL A 51 -10.32 24.59 -6.33
CA VAL A 51 -10.98 23.32 -5.98
C VAL A 51 -10.90 22.30 -7.11
N ILE A 52 -11.00 22.74 -8.37
CA ILE A 52 -10.83 21.86 -9.53
C ILE A 52 -9.41 21.29 -9.56
N ALA A 53 -8.38 22.14 -9.41
CA ALA A 53 -6.98 21.69 -9.38
C ALA A 53 -6.72 20.69 -8.24
N GLU A 54 -7.29 20.95 -7.06
CA GLU A 54 -7.17 20.02 -5.93
C GLU A 54 -7.87 18.68 -6.21
N LEU A 55 -9.08 18.70 -6.80
CA LEU A 55 -9.79 17.47 -7.19
C LEU A 55 -8.98 16.64 -8.18
N GLU A 56 -8.32 17.27 -9.15
CA GLU A 56 -7.46 16.59 -10.12
C GLU A 56 -6.25 15.95 -9.45
N LEU A 57 -5.58 16.70 -8.55
CA LEU A 57 -4.45 16.20 -7.78
C LEU A 57 -4.85 14.99 -6.92
N VAL A 58 -5.90 15.14 -6.13
CA VAL A 58 -6.39 14.07 -5.24
C VAL A 58 -6.85 12.84 -6.03
N SER A 59 -7.53 13.03 -7.16
CA SER A 59 -7.95 11.92 -8.03
C SER A 59 -6.77 11.14 -8.59
N LYS A 60 -5.69 11.85 -8.99
CA LYS A 60 -4.45 11.22 -9.48
C LYS A 60 -3.78 10.38 -8.39
N HIS A 61 -3.66 10.91 -7.17
CA HIS A 61 -3.07 10.16 -6.05
C HIS A 61 -3.96 9.00 -5.60
N ALA A 62 -5.29 9.17 -5.59
CA ALA A 62 -6.23 8.09 -5.29
C ALA A 62 -6.10 6.93 -6.30
N ALA A 63 -6.02 7.23 -7.59
CA ALA A 63 -5.80 6.23 -8.63
C ALA A 63 -4.44 5.53 -8.48
N ARG A 64 -3.38 6.27 -8.14
CA ARG A 64 -2.06 5.69 -7.82
C ARG A 64 -2.14 4.74 -6.63
N MET A 65 -2.85 5.10 -5.57
CA MET A 65 -2.98 4.27 -4.37
C MET A 65 -3.69 2.94 -4.63
N VAL A 66 -4.64 2.88 -5.57
CA VAL A 66 -5.25 1.60 -5.99
C VAL A 66 -4.17 0.64 -6.47
N ARG A 67 -3.24 1.14 -7.30
CA ARG A 67 -2.12 0.33 -7.77
C ARG A 67 -1.18 -0.05 -6.64
N VAL A 68 -0.76 0.91 -5.81
CA VAL A 68 0.16 0.65 -4.69
C VAL A 68 -0.38 -0.43 -3.76
N ILE A 69 -1.67 -0.38 -3.43
CA ILE A 69 -2.33 -1.38 -2.58
C ILE A 69 -2.34 -2.76 -3.26
N HIS A 70 -2.66 -2.81 -4.57
CA HIS A 70 -2.62 -4.05 -5.33
C HIS A 70 -1.23 -4.68 -5.34
N GLU A 71 -0.21 -3.89 -5.67
CA GLU A 71 1.20 -4.31 -5.72
C GLU A 71 1.68 -4.78 -4.33
N ALA A 72 1.29 -4.09 -3.25
CA ALA A 72 1.61 -4.46 -1.88
C ALA A 72 0.90 -5.76 -1.43
N GLU A 73 -0.34 -5.97 -1.87
CA GLU A 73 -1.06 -7.20 -1.58
C GLU A 73 -0.40 -8.40 -2.26
N GLU A 74 -0.02 -8.27 -3.52
CA GLU A 74 0.73 -9.29 -4.26
C GLU A 74 2.09 -9.57 -3.60
N PHE A 75 2.82 -8.52 -3.21
CA PHE A 75 4.09 -8.65 -2.48
C PHE A 75 3.92 -9.45 -1.18
N LYS A 76 2.90 -9.11 -0.37
CA LYS A 76 2.55 -9.84 0.86
C LYS A 76 2.19 -11.31 0.60
N ARG A 77 1.37 -11.60 -0.42
CA ARG A 77 1.00 -12.98 -0.79
C ARG A 77 2.22 -13.80 -1.21
N ARG A 78 3.15 -13.21 -1.96
CA ARG A 78 4.39 -13.86 -2.39
C ARG A 78 5.29 -14.17 -1.19
N ALA A 79 5.53 -13.20 -0.31
CA ALA A 79 6.30 -13.39 0.90
C ALA A 79 5.69 -14.49 1.79
N GLY A 80 4.37 -14.49 1.97
CA GLY A 80 3.67 -15.53 2.74
C GLY A 80 3.80 -16.92 2.12
N THR A 81 3.71 -17.02 0.79
CA THR A 81 3.95 -18.29 0.08
C THR A 81 5.39 -18.77 0.27
N SER A 82 6.37 -17.85 0.26
CA SER A 82 7.78 -18.18 0.48
C SER A 82 8.01 -18.74 1.89
N LEU A 83 7.47 -18.07 2.92
CA LEU A 83 7.53 -18.51 4.31
C LEU A 83 6.93 -19.91 4.50
N GLU A 84 5.76 -20.18 3.92
CA GLU A 84 5.13 -21.51 4.05
C GLU A 84 5.95 -22.61 3.36
N ARG A 85 6.58 -22.32 2.23
CA ARG A 85 7.53 -23.26 1.58
C ARG A 85 8.76 -23.50 2.44
N ALA A 86 9.37 -22.44 2.98
CA ALA A 86 10.54 -22.54 3.84
C ALA A 86 10.21 -23.37 5.10
N ARG A 87 9.04 -23.16 5.71
CA ARG A 87 8.54 -23.97 6.84
C ARG A 87 8.36 -25.44 6.46
N ALA A 88 7.77 -25.73 5.30
CA ALA A 88 7.58 -27.10 4.84
C ALA A 88 8.93 -27.82 4.63
N ASN A 89 9.91 -27.14 4.01
CA ASN A 89 11.24 -27.67 3.79
C ASN A 89 11.97 -27.90 5.13
N ALA A 90 11.99 -26.91 6.02
CA ALA A 90 12.62 -27.03 7.32
C ALA A 90 12.01 -28.16 8.16
N ARG A 91 10.68 -28.37 8.09
CA ARG A 91 10.01 -29.51 8.78
C ARG A 91 10.49 -30.85 8.23
N ARG A 92 10.64 -30.96 6.92
CA ARG A 92 11.11 -32.18 6.25
C ARG A 92 12.57 -32.47 6.61
N GLU A 93 13.43 -31.46 6.64
CA GLU A 93 14.85 -31.61 7.00
C GLU A 93 15.02 -32.04 8.46
N ASN A 94 14.15 -31.56 9.35
CA ASN A 94 14.21 -31.82 10.78
C ASN A 94 13.25 -32.93 11.25
N ALA A 95 12.75 -33.78 10.34
CA ALA A 95 11.74 -34.80 10.65
C ALA A 95 12.17 -35.85 11.68
N GLY A 96 13.48 -36.05 11.87
CA GLY A 96 14.03 -37.00 12.84
C GLY A 96 14.17 -36.46 14.27
N LEU A 97 13.92 -35.17 14.50
CA LEU A 97 14.07 -34.56 15.82
C LEU A 97 12.82 -34.78 16.69
N PRO A 98 12.98 -34.88 18.03
CA PRO A 98 11.86 -34.76 18.97
C PRO A 98 11.04 -33.48 18.73
N SER A 99 9.73 -33.53 18.94
CA SER A 99 8.79 -32.46 18.56
C SER A 99 9.19 -31.04 18.98
N VAL A 100 9.68 -30.87 20.21
CA VAL A 100 10.13 -29.57 20.73
C VAL A 100 11.37 -29.06 19.97
N GLN A 101 12.33 -29.94 19.72
CA GLN A 101 13.57 -29.60 19.00
C GLN A 101 13.29 -29.34 17.52
N GLN A 102 12.40 -30.12 16.90
CA GLN A 102 11.95 -29.89 15.54
C GLN A 102 11.29 -28.51 15.38
N THR A 103 10.41 -28.14 16.31
CA THR A 103 9.73 -26.84 16.28
C THR A 103 10.74 -25.70 16.37
N ALA A 104 11.69 -25.78 17.31
CA ALA A 104 12.74 -24.78 17.45
C ALA A 104 13.61 -24.69 16.18
N ALA A 105 14.00 -25.82 15.59
CA ALA A 105 14.79 -25.86 14.37
C ALA A 105 14.06 -25.22 13.18
N VAL A 106 12.76 -25.49 13.02
CA VAL A 106 11.94 -24.89 11.97
C VAL A 106 11.80 -23.38 12.15
N VAL A 107 11.58 -22.92 13.38
CA VAL A 107 11.49 -21.48 13.67
C VAL A 107 12.80 -20.79 13.31
N LEU A 108 13.93 -21.31 13.79
CA LEU A 108 15.26 -20.73 13.51
C LEU A 108 15.60 -20.74 12.02
N ALA A 109 15.22 -21.81 11.31
CA ALA A 109 15.47 -21.94 9.87
C ALA A 109 14.62 -21.01 9.00
N THR A 110 13.55 -20.40 9.55
CA THR A 110 12.57 -19.61 8.77
C THR A 110 12.48 -18.15 9.23
N VAL A 111 13.44 -17.68 10.03
CA VAL A 111 13.46 -16.30 10.54
C VAL A 111 13.52 -15.30 9.38
N ALA A 112 14.40 -15.50 8.41
CA ALA A 112 14.55 -14.56 7.29
C ALA A 112 13.26 -14.40 6.46
N GLU A 113 12.59 -15.51 6.12
CA GLU A 113 11.32 -15.46 5.40
C GLU A 113 10.19 -14.90 6.27
N LYS A 114 10.25 -15.10 7.59
CA LYS A 114 9.28 -14.54 8.52
C LYS A 114 9.42 -13.02 8.60
N ASP A 115 10.63 -12.52 8.72
CA ASP A 115 10.93 -11.09 8.75
C ASP A 115 10.48 -10.43 7.43
N ALA A 116 10.83 -11.02 6.29
CA ALA A 116 10.39 -10.52 4.99
C ALA A 116 8.85 -10.51 4.82
N TRP A 117 8.15 -11.49 5.39
CA TRP A 117 6.69 -11.49 5.41
C TRP A 117 6.12 -10.40 6.33
N ASP A 118 6.71 -10.17 7.50
CA ASP A 118 6.29 -9.11 8.43
C ASP A 118 6.48 -7.72 7.82
N ASP A 119 7.59 -7.49 7.12
CA ASP A 119 7.85 -6.25 6.37
C ASP A 119 6.79 -6.05 5.28
N ALA A 120 6.47 -7.10 4.53
CA ALA A 120 5.44 -7.05 3.50
C ALA A 120 4.03 -6.79 4.07
N VAL A 121 3.70 -7.36 5.22
CA VAL A 121 2.45 -7.09 5.95
C VAL A 121 2.41 -5.63 6.39
N THR A 122 3.48 -5.13 6.97
CA THR A 122 3.58 -3.74 7.45
C THR A 122 3.41 -2.74 6.30
N ALA A 123 4.12 -2.95 5.18
CA ALA A 123 3.99 -2.11 4.00
C ALA A 123 2.58 -2.12 3.40
N PHE A 124 1.93 -3.30 3.32
CA PHE A 124 0.55 -3.42 2.86
C PHE A 124 -0.44 -2.68 3.77
N GLU A 125 -0.35 -2.88 5.07
CA GLU A 125 -1.24 -2.20 6.03
C GLU A 125 -1.04 -0.69 6.00
N TYR A 126 0.20 -0.23 5.84
CA TYR A 126 0.50 1.19 5.66
C TYR A 126 -0.16 1.76 4.41
N ALA A 127 0.08 1.15 3.24
CA ALA A 127 -0.53 1.55 1.98
C ALA A 127 -2.07 1.57 2.06
N ARG A 128 -2.68 0.57 2.71
CA ARG A 128 -4.13 0.51 2.91
C ARG A 128 -4.65 1.68 3.77
N ARG A 129 -3.95 2.03 4.85
CA ARG A 129 -4.31 3.16 5.72
C ARG A 129 -4.23 4.48 4.95
N VAL A 130 -3.17 4.68 4.17
CA VAL A 130 -3.04 5.86 3.30
C VAL A 130 -4.15 5.90 2.24
N GLY A 131 -4.50 4.76 1.63
CA GLY A 131 -5.60 4.69 0.67
C GLY A 131 -6.94 5.12 1.28
N ASN A 132 -7.21 4.73 2.53
CA ASN A 132 -8.39 5.21 3.26
C ASN A 132 -8.32 6.72 3.53
N LEU A 133 -7.17 7.23 3.94
CA LEU A 133 -6.96 8.67 4.15
C LEU A 133 -7.21 9.46 2.85
N MET A 134 -6.74 8.97 1.71
CA MET A 134 -6.99 9.57 0.39
C MET A 134 -8.47 9.57 0.02
N LYS A 135 -9.18 8.48 0.32
CA LYS A 135 -10.63 8.40 0.11
C LYS A 135 -11.38 9.45 0.95
N ASP A 136 -11.02 9.58 2.22
CA ASP A 136 -11.62 10.57 3.12
C ASP A 136 -11.30 12.00 2.66
N TYR A 137 -10.06 12.24 2.20
CA TYR A 137 -9.68 13.53 1.64
C TYR A 137 -10.46 13.88 0.38
N THR A 138 -10.62 12.92 -0.54
CA THR A 138 -11.45 13.06 -1.75
C THR A 138 -12.87 13.50 -1.39
N GLY A 139 -13.48 12.86 -0.39
CA GLY A 139 -14.81 13.22 0.11
C GLY A 139 -14.88 14.65 0.67
N ARG A 140 -13.84 15.11 1.39
CA ARG A 140 -13.73 16.49 1.88
C ARG A 140 -13.67 17.50 0.72
N VAL A 141 -12.82 17.27 -0.28
CA VAL A 141 -12.68 18.18 -1.43
C VAL A 141 -13.98 18.25 -2.24
N GLN A 142 -14.64 17.12 -2.49
CA GLN A 142 -15.94 17.07 -3.18
C GLN A 142 -17.03 17.85 -2.44
N SER A 143 -17.06 17.74 -1.10
CA SER A 143 -18.00 18.50 -0.26
C SER A 143 -17.79 20.00 -0.40
N ILE A 144 -16.53 20.45 -0.39
CA ILE A 144 -16.16 21.86 -0.59
C ILE A 144 -16.56 22.34 -1.98
N GLY A 145 -16.29 21.57 -3.03
CA GLY A 145 -16.71 21.91 -4.40
C GLY A 145 -18.22 22.12 -4.52
N LYS A 146 -19.02 21.25 -3.88
CA LYS A 146 -20.48 21.40 -3.83
C LYS A 146 -20.92 22.65 -3.07
N GLN A 147 -20.27 22.99 -1.96
CA GLN A 147 -20.57 24.23 -1.22
C GLN A 147 -20.29 25.47 -2.07
N MET A 148 -19.21 25.46 -2.85
CA MET A 148 -18.88 26.54 -3.78
C MET A 148 -19.89 26.67 -4.91
N GLU A 149 -20.26 25.57 -5.56
CA GLU A 149 -21.30 25.56 -6.60
C GLU A 149 -22.61 26.20 -6.10
N LEU A 150 -23.04 25.84 -4.88
CA LEU A 150 -24.24 26.42 -4.25
C LEU A 150 -24.10 27.92 -3.97
N MET A 151 -22.91 28.39 -3.57
CA MET A 151 -22.66 29.81 -3.30
C MET A 151 -22.75 30.65 -4.57
N TYR A 152 -22.12 30.22 -5.66
CA TYR A 152 -22.16 30.93 -6.95
C TYR A 152 -23.55 30.87 -7.60
N THR A 153 -24.25 29.73 -7.52
CA THR A 153 -25.60 29.60 -8.08
C THR A 153 -26.62 30.47 -7.35
N LYS A 154 -26.54 30.56 -6.01
CA LYS A 154 -27.42 31.42 -5.21
C LYS A 154 -27.06 32.91 -5.31
N GLY A 155 -25.80 33.24 -5.58
CA GLY A 155 -25.35 34.61 -5.84
C GLY A 155 -25.83 35.15 -7.19
N ALA A 156 -25.87 34.30 -8.22
CA ALA A 156 -26.34 34.65 -9.56
C ALA A 156 -27.87 34.80 -9.68
N GLY A 157 -28.65 34.20 -8.77
CA GLY A 157 -30.12 34.26 -8.79
C GLY A 157 -30.75 35.44 -8.04
N ARG A 158 -29.95 36.43 -7.60
CA ARG A 158 -30.42 37.65 -6.91
C ARG A 158 -30.16 38.96 -7.68
N GLY A 159 -29.78 38.84 -8.96
CA GLY A 159 -29.67 39.97 -9.89
C GLY A 159 -30.84 40.03 -10.85
#